data_AF-A0A955P3N7-F1
#
_entry.id   AF-A0A955P3N7-F1
#
_cell.length_a   1.000
_cell.length_b   1.000
_cell.length_c   1.000
_cell.angle_alpha   90.00
_cell.angle_beta   90.00
_cell.angle_gamma   90.00
#
_symmetry.space_group_name_H-M   'P 1'
#
loop_
_entity.id
_entity.type
_entity.pdbx_description
1 polymer ?
#
loop_
_entity_poly.entity_id
_entity_poly.type
_entity_poly.pdbx_seq_one_letter_code
_entity_poly.pdbx_strand_id
1 'polypeptide(L)' 'MTEDKSTEERLGIALLNGAVLTLIGILVLLTPIFADLDSGQKRLDGVAGFALLAVGIGLLYWHFRGPKRG' A
#
# COMPACT_ATOMS: atom_id res chain seq x y z
N MET A 1 28.26 13.65 -10.28
CA MET A 1 27.40 13.71 -9.08
C MET A 1 25.94 13.77 -9.50
N THR A 2 25.43 12.72 -10.15
CA THR A 2 24.11 12.72 -10.81
C THR A 2 23.25 11.51 -10.43
N GLU A 3 23.82 10.50 -9.79
CA GLU A 3 23.10 9.29 -9.36
C GLU A 3 22.25 9.47 -8.09
N ASP A 4 22.58 10.47 -7.26
CA ASP A 4 21.91 10.68 -5.97
C ASP A 4 20.47 11.17 -6.12
N LYS A 5 20.26 12.22 -6.95
CA LYS A 5 18.92 12.82 -7.18
C LYS A 5 17.92 11.85 -7.82
N SER A 6 18.37 11.00 -8.74
CA SER A 6 17.52 10.00 -9.40
C SER A 6 17.05 8.92 -8.42
N THR A 7 17.89 8.56 -7.45
CA THR A 7 17.53 7.57 -6.42
C THR A 7 16.57 8.18 -5.41
N GLU A 8 16.77 9.43 -4.98
CA GLU A 8 15.84 10.15 -4.09
C GLU A 8 14.46 10.37 -4.71
N GLU A 9 14.37 10.77 -5.98
CA GLU A 9 13.07 10.91 -6.67
C GLU A 9 12.34 9.55 -6.78
N ARG A 10 13.06 8.48 -7.14
CA ARG A 10 12.50 7.11 -7.17
C ARG A 10 12.06 6.64 -5.79
N LEU A 11 12.79 7.05 -4.74
CA LEU A 11 12.46 6.75 -3.35
C LEU A 11 11.16 7.45 -2.92
N GLY A 12 11.02 8.74 -3.26
CA GLY A 12 9.84 9.54 -2.97
C GLY A 12 8.60 8.99 -3.68
N ILE A 13 8.73 8.59 -4.94
CA ILE A 13 7.63 7.99 -5.71
C ILE A 13 7.22 6.63 -5.13
N ALA A 14 8.17 5.79 -4.74
CA ALA A 14 7.87 4.49 -4.12
C ALA A 14 7.16 4.63 -2.76
N LEU A 15 7.59 5.58 -1.93
CA LEU A 15 6.93 5.92 -0.66
C LEU A 15 5.51 6.42 -0.89
N LEU A 16 5.33 7.35 -1.84
CA LEU A 16 4.03 7.90 -2.18
C LEU A 16 3.08 6.79 -2.66
N ASN A 17 3.56 5.91 -3.54
CA ASN A 17 2.78 4.77 -4.03
C ASN A 17 2.43 3.79 -2.89
N GLY A 18 3.35 3.47 -1.98
CA GLY A 18 3.07 2.63 -0.82
C GLY A 18 2.03 3.24 0.12
N ALA A 19 2.11 4.55 0.37
CA ALA A 19 1.14 5.28 1.17
C ALA A 19 -0.24 5.31 0.50
N VAL A 20 -0.31 5.59 -0.80
CA VAL A 20 -1.56 5.57 -1.59
C VAL A 20 -2.19 4.17 -1.58
N LEU A 21 -1.40 3.12 -1.80
CA LEU A 21 -1.89 1.74 -1.80
C LEU A 21 -2.45 1.34 -0.43
N THR A 22 -1.79 1.76 0.65
CA THR A 22 -2.25 1.54 2.02
C THR A 22 -3.56 2.27 2.29
N LEU A 23 -3.68 3.54 1.83
CA LEU A 23 -4.90 4.32 1.94
C LEU A 23 -6.07 3.67 1.19
N ILE A 24 -5.83 3.18 -0.03
CA ILE A 24 -6.82 2.44 -0.81
C ILE A 24 -7.25 1.16 -0.07
N GLY A 25 -6.30 0.40 0.48
CA GLY A 25 -6.62 -0.79 1.28
C GLY A 25 -7.54 -0.49 2.48
N ILE A 26 -7.29 0.62 3.19
CA ILE A 26 -8.15 1.08 4.29
C ILE A 26 -9.55 1.46 3.78
N LEU A 27 -9.63 2.20 2.67
CA LEU A 27 -10.92 2.60 2.08
C LEU A 27 -11.75 1.39 1.65
N VAL A 28 -11.12 0.39 1.04
CA VAL A 28 -11.80 -0.86 0.66
C VAL A 28 -12.32 -1.59 1.90
N LEU A 29 -11.56 -1.65 2.99
CA LEU A 29 -12.04 -2.24 4.26
C LEU A 29 -13.19 -1.47 4.91
N LEU A 30 -13.26 -0.14 4.70
CA LEU A 30 -14.35 0.70 5.20
C LEU A 30 -15.59 0.66 4.29
N THR A 31 -15.45 0.23 3.04
CA THR A 31 -16.55 0.15 2.06
C THR A 31 -17.79 -0.60 2.58
N PRO A 32 -17.69 -1.80 3.20
CA PRO A 32 -18.85 -2.51 3.73
C PRO A 32 -19.55 -1.84 4.94
N ILE A 33 -18.98 -0.78 5.52
CA ILE A 33 -19.61 0.03 6.58
C ILE A 33 -20.60 1.03 5.98
N PHE A 34 -20.31 1.54 4.78
CA PHE A 34 -21.13 2.57 4.10
C PHE A 34 -22.02 1.99 3.00
N ALA A 35 -21.64 0.84 2.44
CA ALA A 35 -22.42 0.15 1.41
C ALA A 35 -23.08 -1.09 2.00
N ASP A 36 -24.39 -1.23 1.82
CA ASP A 36 -25.12 -2.44 2.21
C ASP A 36 -24.87 -3.55 1.19
N LEU A 37 -23.68 -4.14 1.29
CA LEU A 37 -23.20 -5.18 0.40
C LEU A 37 -23.72 -6.55 0.83
N ASP A 38 -24.00 -7.41 -0.15
CA ASP A 38 -24.32 -8.81 0.08
C ASP A 38 -23.17 -9.54 0.79
N SER A 39 -23.50 -10.57 1.57
CA SER A 39 -22.53 -11.32 2.39
C SER A 39 -21.37 -11.92 1.58
N GLY A 40 -21.58 -12.26 0.31
CA GLY A 40 -20.53 -12.70 -0.62
C GLY A 40 -19.58 -11.57 -1.04
N GLN A 41 -20.11 -10.38 -1.33
CA GLN A 41 -19.31 -9.19 -1.67
C GLN A 41 -18.54 -8.66 -0.46
N LYS A 42 -19.15 -8.65 0.74
CA LYS A 42 -18.47 -8.28 1.99
C LYS A 42 -17.19 -9.10 2.25
N ARG A 43 -17.21 -10.40 1.92
CA ARG A 43 -16.03 -11.27 2.04
C ARG A 43 -14.96 -10.95 0.98
N LEU A 44 -15.36 -10.74 -0.26
CA LEU A 44 -14.44 -10.38 -1.34
C LEU A 44 -13.75 -9.03 -1.10
N ASP A 45 -14.51 -8.02 -0.68
CA ASP A 45 -13.97 -6.70 -0.33
C ASP A 45 -13.06 -6.76 0.89
N GLY A 46 -13.41 -7.56 1.90
CA GLY A 46 -12.55 -7.82 3.05
C GLY A 46 -11.19 -8.43 2.64
N VAL A 47 -11.21 -9.42 1.75
CA VAL A 47 -9.99 -10.05 1.23
C VAL A 47 -9.18 -9.10 0.35
N ALA A 48 -9.84 -8.34 -0.53
CA ALA A 48 -9.18 -7.36 -1.40
C ALA A 48 -8.54 -6.22 -0.59
N GLY A 49 -9.27 -5.68 0.40
CA GLY A 49 -8.79 -4.66 1.32
C GLY A 49 -7.60 -5.17 2.12
N PHE A 50 -7.67 -6.37 2.69
CA PHE A 50 -6.56 -6.97 3.43
C PHE A 50 -5.33 -7.22 2.54
N ALA A 51 -5.52 -7.74 1.32
CA ALA A 51 -4.43 -7.96 0.38
C ALA A 51 -3.71 -6.67 0.00
N LEU A 52 -4.46 -5.60 -0.33
CA LEU A 52 -3.89 -4.29 -0.64
C LEU A 52 -3.14 -3.68 0.54
N LEU A 53 -3.69 -3.82 1.74
CA LEU A 53 -3.08 -3.31 2.97
C LEU A 53 -1.80 -4.09 3.31
N ALA A 54 -1.80 -5.42 3.15
CA ALA A 54 -0.61 -6.25 3.33
C ALA A 54 0.49 -5.92 2.31
N VAL A 55 0.15 -5.68 1.04
CA VAL A 55 1.12 -5.26 0.01
C VAL A 55 1.64 -3.85 0.30
N GLY A 56 0.78 -2.91 0.69
CA GLY A 56 1.18 -1.54 1.05
C GLY A 56 2.13 -1.50 2.23
N ILE A 57 1.80 -2.21 3.32
CA ILE A 57 2.69 -2.38 4.48
C ILE A 57 3.97 -3.11 4.08
N GLY A 58 3.89 -4.15 3.24
CA GLY A 58 5.05 -4.89 2.76
C GLY A 58 6.03 -4.01 1.97
N LEU A 59 5.53 -3.13 1.10
CA LEU A 59 6.34 -2.16 0.36
C LEU A 59 6.96 -1.10 1.28
N LEU A 60 6.18 -0.57 2.22
CA LEU A 60 6.68 0.37 3.24
C LEU A 60 7.75 -0.30 4.12
N TYR A 61 7.54 -1.55 4.53
CA TYR A 61 8.47 -2.30 5.36
C TYR A 61 9.74 -2.66 4.59
N TRP A 62 9.62 -3.13 3.35
CA TRP A 62 10.77 -3.36 2.46
C TRP A 62 11.54 -2.07 2.21
N HIS A 63 10.86 -0.94 2.15
CA HIS A 63 11.48 0.37 2.00
C HIS A 63 12.27 0.78 3.27
N PHE A 64 11.65 0.71 4.46
CA PHE A 64 12.31 1.01 5.73
C PHE A 64 13.40 0.00 6.11
N ARG A 65 13.27 -1.25 5.64
CA ARG A 65 14.25 -2.32 5.82
C ARG A 65 15.15 -2.50 4.60
N GLY A 66 15.08 -1.58 3.64
CA GLY A 66 15.85 -1.62 2.39
C GLY A 66 17.33 -1.81 2.70
N PRO A 67 18.02 -2.66 1.93
CA PRO A 67 19.32 -3.20 2.29
C PRO A 67 20.26 -2.06 2.62
N LYS A 68 20.95 -2.15 3.77
CA LYS A 68 22.22 -1.45 3.95
C LYS A 68 23.05 -1.83 2.73
N ARG A 69 23.10 -0.95 1.72
CA ARG A 69 24.05 -1.02 0.62
C ARG A 69 25.42 -0.80 1.28
N GLY A 70 25.98 -1.90 1.77
CA GLY A 70 27.41 -2.04 2.06
C GLY A 70 28.15 -2.32 0.76
#